data_AF-A0A0F5FNH1-F1
#
_entry.id   AF-A0A0F5FNH1-F1
#
_cell.length_a   1.000
_cell.length_b   1.000
_cell.length_c   1.000
_cell.angle_alpha   90.00
_cell.angle_beta   90.00
_cell.angle_gamma   90.00
#
_symmetry.space_group_name_H-M   'P 1'
#
loop_
_entity.id
_entity.type
_entity.pdbx_description
1 polymer ?
#
loop_
_entity_poly.entity_id
_entity_poly.type
_entity_poly.pdbx_seq_one_letter_code
_entity_poly.pdbx_strand_id
1 'polypeptide(L)'
;MVPSLNPPWTRLWPEPDRALYRKWVARRRALDLPGYASFADVGLDGEWTTPYHLAACAHDGPVLVTYNYLDAPSAKRDRDVLSRLGYLPDMAFNRVLDLALAQAETMRAELYVTHAFHMLPATRSAAIASKDVDTSFDIIGRHECEGRRVIALGEVAARTCRRHNIAHRAVPHPSARGTSFANRAGLLAEALRELTCRSA
;
A
#
# COMPACT_ATOMS: atom_id res chain seq x y z
N MET A 1 -21.52 20.33 -3.91
CA MET A 1 -20.13 20.61 -3.53
C MET A 1 -19.45 19.27 -3.30
N VAL A 2 -18.64 18.79 -4.24
CA VAL A 2 -17.95 17.49 -4.07
C VAL A 2 -16.87 17.70 -3.01
N PRO A 3 -16.85 16.95 -1.90
CA PRO A 3 -15.76 17.07 -0.93
C PRO A 3 -14.45 16.83 -1.66
N SER A 4 -13.45 17.70 -1.45
CA SER A 4 -12.10 17.47 -1.98
C SER A 4 -11.63 16.09 -1.52
N LEU A 5 -11.56 15.14 -2.45
CA LEU A 5 -11.09 13.75 -2.28
C LEU A 5 -9.56 13.67 -2.13
N ASN A 6 -8.93 14.73 -1.60
CA ASN A 6 -7.54 14.64 -1.16
C ASN A 6 -7.52 13.81 0.13
N PRO A 7 -6.57 12.87 0.28
CA PRO A 7 -6.29 12.27 1.57
C PRO A 7 -6.11 13.42 2.58
N PRO A 8 -6.83 13.42 3.70
CA PRO A 8 -6.82 14.56 4.62
C PRO A 8 -5.40 14.92 5.07
N TRP A 9 -4.52 13.93 5.14
CA TRP A 9 -3.13 14.04 5.56
C TRP A 9 -2.21 14.74 4.54
N THR A 10 -2.44 14.60 3.23
CA THR A 10 -1.54 15.20 2.23
C THR A 10 -1.65 16.72 2.21
N ARG A 11 -2.75 17.30 2.71
CA ARG A 11 -2.89 18.76 2.86
C ARG A 11 -1.89 19.36 3.83
N LEU A 12 -1.37 18.57 4.76
CA LEU A 12 -0.40 19.00 5.77
C LEU A 12 1.05 18.89 5.28
N TRP A 13 1.30 18.21 4.16
CA TRP A 13 2.65 18.06 3.63
C TRP A 13 3.18 19.38 3.06
N PRO A 14 4.51 19.59 3.04
CA PRO A 14 5.11 20.72 2.33
C PRO A 14 4.70 20.75 0.85
N GLU A 15 4.57 21.93 0.25
CA GLU A 15 4.12 22.06 -1.15
C GLU A 15 4.97 21.28 -2.17
N PRO A 16 6.31 21.23 -2.06
CA PRO A 16 7.13 20.40 -2.96
C PRO A 16 6.72 18.92 -2.91
N ASP A 17 6.45 18.40 -1.72
CA ASP A 17 6.05 17.01 -1.52
C ASP A 17 4.63 16.74 -2.03
N ARG A 18 3.70 17.69 -1.82
CA ARG A 18 2.35 17.61 -2.40
C ARG A 18 2.38 17.60 -3.92
N ALA A 19 3.20 18.47 -4.51
CA ALA A 19 3.38 18.54 -5.96
C ALA A 19 3.99 17.25 -6.52
N LEU A 20 4.95 16.66 -5.81
CA LEU A 20 5.54 15.37 -6.17
C LEU A 20 4.50 14.25 -6.07
N TYR A 21 3.72 14.19 -5.00
CA TYR A 21 2.66 13.22 -4.82
C TYR A 21 1.60 13.29 -5.91
N ARG A 22 1.16 14.50 -6.31
CA ARG A 22 0.25 14.68 -7.46
C ARG A 22 0.81 14.10 -8.76
N LYS A 23 2.12 14.16 -8.97
CA LYS A 23 2.77 13.49 -10.12
C LYS A 23 2.66 11.96 -10.01
N TRP A 24 2.80 11.38 -8.82
CA TRP A 24 2.60 9.94 -8.61
C TRP A 24 1.15 9.52 -8.88
N VAL A 25 0.17 10.30 -8.41
CA VAL A 25 -1.25 10.11 -8.71
C VAL A 25 -1.50 10.13 -10.22
N ALA A 26 -0.92 11.11 -10.94
CA ALA A 26 -1.04 11.19 -12.39
C ALA A 26 -0.42 9.99 -13.11
N ARG A 27 0.76 9.53 -12.70
CA ARG A 27 1.39 8.31 -13.22
C ARG A 27 0.51 7.08 -13.01
N ARG A 28 -0.11 6.97 -11.84
CA ARG A 28 -1.04 5.90 -11.49
C ARG A 28 -2.34 5.93 -12.30
N ARG A 29 -2.85 7.11 -12.66
CA ARG A 29 -3.96 7.27 -13.62
C ARG A 29 -3.58 6.86 -15.04
N ALA A 30 -2.32 7.12 -15.44
CA ALA A 30 -1.81 6.79 -16.77
C ALA A 30 -1.34 5.33 -16.91
N LEU A 31 -1.22 4.59 -15.80
CA LEU A 31 -0.85 3.17 -15.83
C LEU A 31 -1.99 2.35 -16.42
N ASP A 32 -1.75 1.79 -17.60
CA ASP A 32 -2.67 0.92 -18.31
C ASP A 32 -1.91 -0.33 -18.77
N LEU A 33 -2.29 -1.48 -18.21
CA LEU A 33 -1.72 -2.78 -18.55
C LEU A 33 -2.86 -3.74 -18.93
N PRO A 34 -2.75 -4.46 -20.07
CA PRO A 34 -3.81 -5.35 -20.52
C PRO A 34 -4.17 -6.44 -19.49
N GLY A 35 -5.47 -6.65 -19.28
CA GLY A 35 -5.98 -7.71 -18.40
C GLY A 35 -6.19 -7.31 -16.94
N TYR A 36 -5.94 -6.05 -16.59
CA TYR A 36 -6.16 -5.51 -15.24
C TYR A 36 -7.11 -4.31 -15.30
N ALA A 37 -7.90 -4.11 -14.24
CA ALA A 37 -8.73 -2.92 -14.09
C ALA A 37 -7.98 -1.84 -13.31
N SER A 38 -8.13 -0.58 -13.71
CA SER A 38 -7.69 0.57 -12.92
C SER A 38 -8.63 0.81 -11.72
N PHE A 39 -8.24 1.68 -10.80
CA PHE A 39 -9.16 2.15 -9.76
C PHE A 39 -10.35 2.94 -10.33
N ALA A 40 -10.18 3.64 -11.46
CA ALA A 40 -11.27 4.35 -12.13
C ALA A 40 -12.34 3.38 -12.65
N ASP A 41 -11.92 2.25 -13.22
CA ASP A 41 -12.83 1.21 -13.78
C ASP A 41 -13.73 0.56 -12.72
N VAL A 42 -13.36 0.67 -11.45
CA VAL A 42 -14.13 0.14 -10.31
C VAL A 42 -14.79 1.23 -9.46
N GLY A 43 -14.68 2.51 -9.87
CA GLY A 43 -15.26 3.64 -9.17
C GLY A 43 -14.54 4.02 -7.87
N LEU A 44 -13.22 3.79 -7.80
CA LEU A 44 -12.33 4.10 -6.67
C LEU A 44 -11.22 5.09 -7.03
N ASP A 45 -11.35 5.83 -8.14
CA ASP A 45 -10.38 6.89 -8.46
C ASP A 45 -10.50 8.05 -7.45
N GLY A 46 -9.35 8.64 -7.14
CA GLY A 46 -9.24 9.78 -6.24
C GLY A 46 -7.83 10.36 -6.28
N GLU A 47 -7.58 11.36 -5.44
CA GLU A 47 -6.29 12.05 -5.37
C GLU A 47 -5.27 11.26 -4.53
N TRP A 48 -5.14 9.97 -4.85
CA TRP A 48 -4.24 9.03 -4.22
C TRP A 48 -3.68 8.03 -5.22
N THR A 49 -2.55 7.41 -4.92
CA THR A 49 -1.98 6.29 -5.70
C THR A 49 -2.64 4.95 -5.36
N THR A 50 -3.16 4.83 -4.14
CA THR A 50 -4.01 3.72 -3.70
C THR A 50 -5.09 4.21 -2.74
N PRO A 51 -6.33 3.67 -2.77
CA PRO A 51 -7.37 4.04 -1.80
C PRO A 51 -6.91 3.88 -0.35
N TYR A 52 -5.93 3.00 -0.08
CA TYR A 52 -5.35 2.80 1.24
C TYR A 52 -4.81 4.10 1.88
N HIS A 53 -4.42 5.07 1.07
CA HIS A 53 -3.92 6.37 1.53
C HIS A 53 -4.97 7.24 2.25
N LEU A 54 -6.26 6.87 2.19
CA LEU A 54 -7.26 7.45 3.08
C LEU A 54 -6.95 7.18 4.56
N ALA A 55 -6.32 6.05 4.87
CA ALA A 55 -5.98 5.62 6.24
C ALA A 55 -4.48 5.64 6.54
N ALA A 56 -3.61 5.46 5.55
CA ALA A 56 -2.16 5.32 5.75
C ALA A 56 -1.36 6.04 4.65
N CYS A 57 -1.16 7.34 4.84
CA CYS A 57 -0.42 8.22 3.92
C CYS A 57 0.47 9.20 4.69
N ALA A 58 1.27 8.69 5.63
CA ALA A 58 2.28 9.48 6.33
C ALA A 58 3.43 9.87 5.40
N HIS A 59 3.83 11.15 5.42
CA HIS A 59 4.90 11.67 4.56
C HIS A 59 6.26 11.03 4.90
N ASP A 60 6.55 10.91 6.19
CA ASP A 60 7.83 10.49 6.76
C ASP A 60 7.76 9.10 7.44
N GLY A 61 6.55 8.57 7.63
CA GLY A 61 6.30 7.25 8.20
C GLY A 61 6.96 6.10 7.43
N PRO A 62 7.15 4.91 8.06
CA PRO A 62 7.63 3.72 7.38
C PRO A 62 6.67 3.30 6.25
N VAL A 63 7.24 2.85 5.14
CA VAL A 63 6.53 2.41 3.95
C VAL A 63 6.27 0.92 4.02
N LEU A 64 5.02 0.50 4.02
CA LEU A 64 4.63 -0.89 3.83
C LEU A 64 4.36 -1.14 2.35
N VAL A 65 5.12 -2.04 1.74
CA VAL A 65 4.91 -2.46 0.35
C VAL A 65 4.18 -3.81 0.36
N THR A 66 2.92 -3.83 -0.06
CA THR A 66 2.17 -5.09 -0.29
C THR A 66 2.36 -5.57 -1.72
N TYR A 67 1.87 -6.77 -2.05
CA TYR A 67 1.86 -7.24 -3.44
C TYR A 67 0.91 -6.41 -4.33
N ASN A 68 -0.36 -6.34 -3.95
CA ASN A 68 -1.40 -5.56 -4.61
C ASN A 68 -2.49 -5.18 -3.61
N TYR A 69 -3.47 -4.39 -4.04
CA TYR A 69 -4.60 -3.95 -3.20
C TYR A 69 -5.67 -5.03 -3.05
N LEU A 70 -6.46 -5.26 -4.11
CA LEU A 70 -7.60 -6.18 -4.17
C LEU A 70 -7.76 -6.67 -5.62
N ASP A 71 -8.62 -7.66 -5.84
CA ASP A 71 -9.17 -7.95 -7.16
C ASP A 71 -10.32 -7.00 -7.52
N ALA A 72 -10.55 -6.82 -8.82
CA ALA A 72 -11.57 -5.90 -9.34
C ALA A 72 -13.00 -6.26 -8.88
N PRO A 73 -13.43 -7.54 -8.86
CA PRO A 73 -14.74 -7.90 -8.32
C PRO A 73 -14.92 -7.52 -6.85
N SER A 74 -13.93 -7.78 -6.00
CA SER A 74 -13.99 -7.37 -4.59
C SER A 74 -14.02 -5.85 -4.43
N ALA A 75 -13.22 -5.12 -5.20
CA ALA A 75 -13.21 -3.66 -5.17
C ALA A 75 -14.58 -3.06 -5.57
N LYS A 76 -15.24 -3.63 -6.58
CA LYS A 76 -16.60 -3.23 -6.99
C LYS A 76 -17.64 -3.54 -5.92
N ARG A 77 -17.60 -4.75 -5.37
CA ARG A 77 -18.56 -5.21 -4.35
C ARG A 77 -18.51 -4.34 -3.09
N ASP A 78 -17.31 -4.04 -2.62
CA ASP A 78 -17.11 -3.38 -1.34
C ASP A 78 -16.79 -1.87 -1.49
N ARG A 79 -17.09 -1.30 -2.66
CA ARG A 79 -16.72 0.07 -3.06
C ARG A 79 -17.08 1.12 -2.01
N ASP A 80 -18.28 1.06 -1.45
CA ASP A 80 -18.75 2.09 -0.52
C ASP A 80 -17.94 2.09 0.79
N VAL A 81 -17.49 0.92 1.25
CA VAL A 81 -16.57 0.81 2.40
C VAL A 81 -15.19 1.33 2.02
N LEU A 82 -14.69 0.95 0.84
CA LEU A 82 -13.37 1.33 0.36
C LEU A 82 -13.24 2.83 0.08
N SER A 83 -14.24 3.47 -0.50
CA SER A 83 -14.26 4.93 -0.72
C SER A 83 -14.25 5.73 0.57
N ARG A 84 -14.64 5.11 1.69
CA ARG A 84 -14.74 5.78 2.99
C ARG A 84 -13.55 5.48 3.90
N LEU A 85 -13.06 4.24 3.90
CA LEU A 85 -11.97 3.79 4.78
C LEU A 85 -10.64 3.60 4.07
N GLY A 86 -10.66 3.34 2.76
CA GLY A 86 -9.47 2.97 1.99
C GLY A 86 -9.06 1.50 2.10
N TYR A 87 -9.68 0.71 2.99
CA TYR A 87 -9.39 -0.70 3.20
C TYR A 87 -10.62 -1.46 3.73
N LEU A 88 -10.54 -2.80 3.74
CA LEU A 88 -11.59 -3.68 4.30
C LEU A 88 -11.19 -4.19 5.68
N PRO A 89 -11.80 -3.72 6.79
CA PRO A 89 -11.37 -4.09 8.15
C PRO A 89 -11.34 -5.60 8.41
N ASP A 90 -12.34 -6.33 7.90
CA ASP A 90 -12.47 -7.77 8.13
C ASP A 90 -11.48 -8.64 7.33
N MET A 91 -10.77 -8.03 6.37
CA MET A 91 -9.77 -8.75 5.60
C MET A 91 -8.62 -9.20 6.51
N ALA A 92 -8.21 -10.47 6.38
CA ALA A 92 -7.11 -11.06 7.15
C ALA A 92 -5.86 -10.17 7.20
N PHE A 93 -5.50 -9.55 6.07
CA PHE A 93 -4.39 -8.61 6.00
C PHE A 93 -4.56 -7.45 7.00
N ASN A 94 -5.73 -6.82 7.02
CA ASN A 94 -6.01 -5.66 7.85
C ASN A 94 -6.10 -6.03 9.33
N ARG A 95 -6.68 -7.20 9.67
CA ARG A 95 -6.69 -7.71 11.04
C ARG A 95 -5.28 -7.94 11.60
N VAL A 96 -4.38 -8.52 10.79
CA VAL A 96 -2.99 -8.72 11.20
C VAL A 96 -2.26 -7.38 11.33
N LEU A 97 -2.50 -6.44 10.41
CA LEU A 97 -1.95 -5.10 10.51
C LEU A 97 -2.43 -4.40 11.79
N ASP A 98 -3.73 -4.41 12.10
CA ASP A 98 -4.27 -3.78 13.32
C ASP A 98 -3.64 -4.36 14.59
N LEU A 99 -3.48 -5.70 14.65
CA LEU A 99 -2.77 -6.36 15.75
C LEU A 99 -1.30 -5.93 15.85
N ALA A 100 -0.61 -5.78 14.71
CA ALA A 100 0.79 -5.36 14.69
C ALA A 100 0.94 -3.90 15.16
N LEU A 101 0.04 -3.03 14.73
CA LEU A 101 0.03 -1.61 15.11
C LEU A 101 -0.23 -1.46 16.62
N ALA A 102 -1.19 -2.21 17.17
CA ALA A 102 -1.44 -2.24 18.60
C ALA A 102 -0.21 -2.70 19.40
N GLN A 103 0.50 -3.73 18.91
CA GLN A 103 1.72 -4.22 19.56
C GLN A 103 2.91 -3.27 19.44
N ALA A 104 2.98 -2.47 18.37
CA ALA A 104 4.02 -1.49 18.12
C ALA A 104 3.68 -0.09 18.64
N GLU A 105 2.51 0.08 19.28
CA GLU A 105 2.02 1.34 19.84
C GLU A 105 1.99 2.49 18.81
N THR A 106 1.57 2.16 17.58
CA THR A 106 1.50 3.11 16.45
C THR A 106 0.12 3.03 15.78
N MET A 107 -0.18 3.97 14.89
CA MET A 107 -1.45 4.09 14.19
C MET A 107 -1.26 3.99 12.68
N ARG A 108 -2.34 3.59 11.97
CA ARG A 108 -2.34 3.54 10.50
C ARG A 108 -1.93 4.88 9.86
N ALA A 109 -2.36 5.99 10.46
CA ALA A 109 -2.05 7.34 9.98
C ALA A 109 -0.56 7.70 10.05
N GLU A 110 0.24 6.95 10.81
CA GLU A 110 1.69 7.11 10.94
C GLU A 110 2.46 6.25 9.92
N LEU A 111 1.75 5.46 9.12
CA LEU A 111 2.33 4.62 8.07
C LEU A 111 2.08 5.20 6.69
N TYR A 112 2.85 4.72 5.74
CA TYR A 112 2.57 4.86 4.31
C TYR A 112 2.38 3.47 3.70
N VAL A 113 1.24 3.19 3.05
CA VAL A 113 0.98 1.85 2.50
C VAL A 113 0.88 1.94 0.98
N THR A 114 1.80 1.29 0.28
CA THR A 114 1.82 1.17 -1.19
C THR A 114 1.87 -0.30 -1.65
N HIS A 115 1.95 -0.52 -2.95
CA HIS A 115 1.87 -1.82 -3.60
C HIS A 115 3.03 -2.04 -4.57
N ALA A 116 3.42 -3.30 -4.75
CA ALA A 116 4.27 -3.69 -5.87
C ALA A 116 3.53 -3.54 -7.21
N PHE A 117 2.20 -3.73 -7.19
CA PHE A 117 1.33 -3.61 -8.36
C PHE A 117 0.07 -2.77 -8.05
N HIS A 118 -0.17 -1.74 -8.87
CA HIS A 118 -1.17 -0.68 -8.64
C HIS A 118 -2.45 -0.80 -9.47
N MET A 119 -2.65 -1.93 -10.17
CA MET A 119 -3.93 -2.24 -10.84
C MET A 119 -4.59 -3.45 -10.16
N LEU A 120 -5.83 -3.72 -10.56
CA LEU A 120 -6.69 -4.73 -9.95
C LEU A 120 -6.78 -5.95 -10.88
N PRO A 121 -6.31 -7.14 -10.46
CA PRO A 121 -6.52 -8.37 -11.23
C PRO A 121 -8.00 -8.73 -11.34
N ALA A 122 -8.34 -9.46 -12.39
CA ALA A 122 -9.71 -9.91 -12.66
C ALA A 122 -10.27 -10.86 -11.59
N THR A 123 -9.40 -11.62 -10.89
CA THR A 123 -9.79 -12.55 -9.83
C THR A 123 -8.90 -12.45 -8.61
N ARG A 124 -9.46 -12.80 -7.45
CA ARG A 124 -8.72 -12.84 -6.19
C ARG A 124 -7.57 -13.83 -6.27
N SER A 125 -6.39 -13.42 -5.78
CA SER A 125 -5.16 -14.22 -5.79
C SER A 125 -4.67 -14.63 -7.18
N ALA A 126 -5.10 -13.96 -8.26
CA ALA A 126 -4.53 -14.18 -9.59
C ALA A 126 -3.02 -13.92 -9.56
N ALA A 127 -2.26 -14.75 -10.28
CA ALA A 127 -0.86 -14.48 -10.53
C ALA A 127 -0.75 -13.29 -11.50
N ILE A 128 -0.09 -12.22 -11.07
CA ILE A 128 0.25 -11.07 -11.91
C ILE A 128 1.61 -11.39 -12.52
N ALA A 129 1.76 -11.19 -13.82
CA ALA A 129 3.03 -11.47 -14.48
C ALA A 129 4.14 -10.62 -13.86
N SER A 130 5.32 -11.19 -13.58
CA SER A 130 6.38 -10.45 -12.90
C SER A 130 6.81 -9.19 -13.66
N LYS A 131 6.77 -9.21 -15.01
CA LYS A 131 7.02 -8.02 -15.84
C LYS A 131 6.03 -6.87 -15.58
N ASP A 132 4.77 -7.20 -15.29
CA ASP A 132 3.71 -6.21 -15.05
C ASP A 132 3.85 -5.64 -13.63
N VAL A 133 4.25 -6.47 -12.67
CA VAL A 133 4.65 -6.02 -11.33
C VAL A 133 5.81 -5.04 -11.41
N ASP A 134 6.87 -5.41 -12.13
CA ASP A 134 8.05 -4.54 -12.30
C ASP A 134 7.67 -3.22 -12.98
N THR A 135 6.87 -3.28 -14.05
CA THR A 135 6.41 -2.09 -14.78
C THR A 135 5.59 -1.16 -13.88
N SER A 136 4.64 -1.71 -13.11
CA SER A 136 3.85 -0.92 -12.18
C SER A 136 4.71 -0.32 -11.06
N PHE A 137 5.68 -1.07 -10.55
CA PHE A 137 6.57 -0.59 -9.49
C PHE A 137 7.48 0.53 -9.97
N ASP A 138 8.10 0.41 -11.14
CA ASP A 138 8.94 1.47 -11.72
C ASP A 138 8.18 2.79 -11.91
N ILE A 139 6.93 2.71 -12.35
CA ILE A 139 6.09 3.89 -12.63
C ILE A 139 5.64 4.60 -11.34
N ILE A 140 5.46 3.86 -10.24
CA ILE A 140 4.80 4.38 -9.02
C ILE A 140 5.57 3.99 -7.77
N GLY A 141 5.59 2.70 -7.43
CA GLY A 141 6.06 2.19 -6.14
C GLY A 141 7.52 2.54 -5.84
N ARG A 142 8.40 2.55 -6.85
CA ARG A 142 9.80 2.96 -6.72
C ARG A 142 9.91 4.39 -6.19
N HIS A 143 9.16 5.31 -6.78
CA HIS A 143 9.17 6.71 -6.37
C HIS A 143 8.59 6.91 -4.97
N GLU A 144 7.62 6.09 -4.58
CA GLU A 144 7.04 6.13 -3.24
C GLU A 144 7.96 5.52 -2.15
N CYS A 145 8.95 4.72 -2.55
CA CYS A 145 9.86 4.00 -1.66
C CYS A 145 11.27 4.60 -1.58
N GLU A 146 11.74 5.31 -2.60
CA GLU A 146 13.12 5.80 -2.70
C GLU A 146 13.50 6.70 -1.52
N GLY A 147 14.63 6.39 -0.87
CA GLY A 147 15.10 7.12 0.31
C GLY A 147 14.28 6.89 1.59
N ARG A 148 13.27 6.02 1.58
CA ARG A 148 12.39 5.77 2.73
C ARG A 148 12.71 4.47 3.46
N ARG A 149 12.16 4.36 4.67
CA ARG A 149 12.22 3.16 5.51
C ARG A 149 11.17 2.16 5.05
N VAL A 150 11.57 1.16 4.27
CA VAL A 150 10.64 0.22 3.62
C VAL A 150 10.54 -1.11 4.35
N ILE A 151 9.33 -1.58 4.56
CA ILE A 151 9.00 -2.95 4.96
C ILE A 151 8.27 -3.62 3.80
N ALA A 152 8.87 -4.68 3.25
CA ALA A 152 8.26 -5.45 2.17
C ALA A 152 7.46 -6.63 2.74
N LEU A 153 6.16 -6.66 2.44
CA LEU A 153 5.21 -7.63 2.98
C LEU A 153 5.07 -8.82 2.02
N GLY A 154 5.77 -9.91 2.33
CA GLY A 154 5.79 -11.15 1.55
C GLY A 154 6.85 -11.19 0.46
N GLU A 155 7.01 -12.38 -0.13
CA GLU A 155 8.12 -12.66 -1.04
C GLU A 155 8.04 -11.86 -2.35
N VAL A 156 6.85 -11.59 -2.89
CA VAL A 156 6.74 -10.80 -4.12
C VAL A 156 7.19 -9.36 -3.88
N ALA A 157 6.67 -8.69 -2.85
CA ALA A 157 7.08 -7.33 -2.49
C ALA A 157 8.59 -7.25 -2.20
N ALA A 158 9.14 -8.22 -1.47
CA ALA A 158 10.56 -8.26 -1.14
C ALA A 158 11.43 -8.47 -2.39
N ARG A 159 11.00 -9.36 -3.30
CA ARG A 159 11.69 -9.59 -4.56
C ARG A 159 11.67 -8.36 -5.46
N THR A 160 10.53 -7.68 -5.57
CA THR A 160 10.41 -6.42 -6.31
C THR A 160 11.36 -5.39 -5.71
N CYS A 161 11.35 -5.18 -4.39
CA CYS A 161 12.28 -4.25 -3.74
C CYS A 161 13.76 -4.60 -4.03
N ARG A 162 14.14 -5.88 -3.98
CA ARG A 162 15.50 -6.34 -4.34
C ARG A 162 15.86 -6.00 -5.79
N ARG A 163 14.99 -6.32 -6.75
CA ARG A 163 15.23 -6.08 -8.18
C ARG A 163 15.40 -4.60 -8.53
N HIS A 164 14.75 -3.74 -7.76
CA HIS A 164 14.74 -2.29 -7.95
C HIS A 164 15.73 -1.56 -7.03
N ASN A 165 16.61 -2.29 -6.34
CA ASN A 165 17.60 -1.75 -5.40
C ASN A 165 17.00 -0.87 -4.28
N ILE A 166 15.81 -1.21 -3.81
CA ILE A 166 15.17 -0.55 -2.67
C ILE A 166 15.62 -1.25 -1.38
N ALA A 167 16.31 -0.52 -0.50
CA ALA A 167 16.64 -0.99 0.84
C ALA A 167 15.35 -1.26 1.62
N HIS A 168 15.19 -2.48 2.16
CA HIS A 168 13.96 -2.88 2.84
C HIS A 168 14.20 -3.94 3.91
N ARG A 169 13.28 -4.02 4.88
CA ARG A 169 13.11 -5.19 5.75
C ARG A 169 12.01 -6.08 5.19
N ALA A 170 12.32 -7.34 4.88
CA ALA A 170 11.31 -8.30 4.45
C ALA A 170 10.62 -8.94 5.66
N VAL A 171 9.29 -9.05 5.62
CA VAL A 171 8.49 -9.80 6.60
C VAL A 171 7.47 -10.69 5.90
N PRO A 172 6.98 -11.77 6.54
CA PRO A 172 5.96 -12.63 5.94
C PRO A 172 4.68 -11.86 5.59
N HIS A 173 4.02 -12.23 4.48
CA HIS A 173 2.78 -11.59 4.04
C HIS A 173 1.66 -11.71 5.11
N PRO A 174 0.90 -10.67 5.46
CA PRO A 174 -0.12 -10.74 6.52
C PRO A 174 -1.31 -11.71 6.30
N SER A 175 -1.39 -12.43 5.18
CA SER A 175 -2.43 -13.45 4.93
C SER A 175 -2.15 -14.78 5.66
N ALA A 176 -3.16 -15.37 6.29
CA ALA A 176 -3.19 -16.51 7.24
C ALA A 176 -2.50 -17.85 6.89
N ARG A 177 -1.73 -17.99 5.81
CA ARG A 177 -1.27 -19.31 5.37
C ARG A 177 -0.14 -19.84 6.27
N GLY A 178 -0.40 -20.88 7.06
CA GLY A 178 0.63 -21.65 7.78
C GLY A 178 1.13 -21.10 9.12
N THR A 179 0.69 -19.92 9.57
CA THR A 179 1.01 -19.36 10.90
C THR A 179 -0.14 -18.51 11.44
N SER A 180 -0.23 -18.37 12.77
CA SER A 180 -1.30 -17.59 13.42
C SER A 180 -1.20 -16.09 13.10
N PHE A 181 -2.33 -15.39 13.21
CA PHE A 181 -2.37 -13.92 13.08
C PHE A 181 -1.48 -13.22 14.11
N ALA A 182 -1.47 -13.69 15.35
CA ALA A 182 -0.64 -13.13 16.41
C ALA A 182 0.86 -13.19 16.08
N ASN A 183 1.34 -14.33 15.55
CA ASN A 183 2.77 -14.47 15.22
C ASN A 183 3.17 -13.55 14.06
N ARG A 184 2.33 -13.44 13.01
CA ARG A 184 2.59 -12.51 11.90
C ARG A 184 2.56 -11.05 12.36
N ALA A 185 1.60 -10.72 13.23
CA ALA A 185 1.51 -9.40 13.83
C ALA A 185 2.77 -9.06 14.64
N GLY A 186 3.30 -10.01 15.41
CA GLY A 186 4.55 -9.84 16.17
C GLY A 186 5.76 -9.52 15.29
N LEU A 187 5.94 -10.27 14.20
CA LEU A 187 7.04 -10.02 13.24
C LEU A 187 6.93 -8.64 12.56
N LEU A 188 5.71 -8.22 12.22
CA LEU A 188 5.48 -6.90 11.65
C LEU A 188 5.67 -5.79 12.70
N ALA A 189 5.22 -6.00 13.94
CA ALA A 189 5.39 -5.05 15.04
C ALA A 189 6.87 -4.82 15.38
N GLU A 190 7.68 -5.89 15.36
CA GLU A 190 9.14 -5.79 15.52
C GLU A 190 9.77 -4.97 14.39
N ALA A 191 9.39 -5.23 13.15
CA ALA A 191 9.85 -4.47 11.99
C ALA A 191 9.49 -2.99 12.06
N LEU A 192 8.27 -2.68 12.52
CA LEU A 192 7.83 -1.30 12.73
C LEU A 192 8.67 -0.61 13.82
N ARG A 193 8.86 -1.24 14.97
CA ARG A 193 9.66 -0.71 16.09
C ARG A 193 11.09 -0.40 15.71
N GLU A 194 11.75 -1.29 14.98
CA GLU A 194 13.14 -1.05 14.56
C GLU A 194 13.28 0.15 13.63
N LEU A 195 12.29 0.38 12.77
CA LEU A 195 12.35 1.50 11.83
C LEU A 195 11.95 2.82 12.51
N THR A 196 11.09 2.81 13.52
CA THR A 196 10.72 4.01 14.30
C THR A 196 11.80 4.41 15.30
N CYS A 197 12.43 3.47 16.01
CA CYS A 197 13.48 3.77 17.00
C CYS A 197 14.79 4.29 16.38
N ARG A 198 15.11 3.97 15.12
CA ARG A 198 16.32 4.45 14.43
C ARG A 198 16.24 5.94 14.00
N SER A 199 15.17 6.63 14.36
CA SER A 199 14.95 8.05 14.05
C SER A 199 14.97 8.96 15.28
N ALA A 200 15.32 8.41 16.45
CA ALA A 200 15.66 9.16 17.67
C ALA A 200 17.18 9.19 17.86
#